data_AF-A0A4V1FBA1-F1
#
_entry.id   AF-A0A4V1FBA1-F1
#
_cell.length_a   1.000
_cell.length_b   1.000
_cell.length_c   1.000
_cell.angle_alpha   90.00
_cell.angle_beta   90.00
_cell.angle_gamma   90.00
#
_symmetry.space_group_name_H-M   'P 1'
#
loop_
_entity.id
_entity.type
_entity.pdbx_description
1 polymer ?
#
loop_
_entity_poly.entity_id
_entity_poly.type
_entity_poly.pdbx_seq_one_letter_code
_entity_poly.pdbx_strand_id
1 'polypeptide(L)'
;MCRHPRSPPASNSRWAPSRATCRAPCADSETDGRGLVQHIPHDDLAWRAAARGPVDDEVEEHLRTCALCAAELEALEQTVERIRDGALEPAPLPEGLWDRIAAEVAGDATSHDERPAEVVPLPVATEDAPPRARDRRIRRPLARRFSGRALVVACVATAIVVGGGVGLGAWIAQRPPAEQVLASIDLAPLEDGLADASASIVERDGHRVLVIDAASLPSAEGATLDVWLIDADVVGMVNVGILDEDHAEYVLPDDLDLGEFPIVDVSIEPLDGDPTHSGASIWRGSLA
;
A
#
# COMPACT_ATOMS: atom_id res chain seq x y z
N MET A 1 -44.83 -40.22 -34.24
CA MET A 1 -45.30 -38.90 -33.77
C MET A 1 -45.59 -38.98 -32.28
N CYS A 2 -44.86 -38.20 -31.46
CA CYS A 2 -45.22 -37.73 -30.10
C CYS A 2 -45.33 -38.83 -29.00
N ARG A 3 -44.81 -38.73 -27.76
CA ARG A 3 -44.43 -37.61 -26.88
C ARG A 3 -43.35 -38.09 -25.88
N HIS A 4 -42.47 -37.17 -25.46
CA HIS A 4 -41.65 -37.30 -24.25
C HIS A 4 -42.42 -36.89 -22.98
N PRO A 5 -42.14 -37.47 -21.80
CA PRO A 5 -42.46 -36.86 -20.52
C PRO A 5 -41.34 -35.90 -20.06
N ARG A 6 -41.76 -34.75 -19.52
CA ARG A 6 -40.91 -33.73 -18.89
C ARG A 6 -40.64 -34.09 -17.41
N SER A 7 -39.46 -33.77 -16.92
CA SER A 7 -39.11 -33.68 -15.49
C SER A 7 -38.43 -32.33 -15.20
N PRO A 8 -38.47 -31.84 -13.95
CA PRO A 8 -38.52 -30.42 -13.58
C PRO A 8 -37.14 -29.74 -13.44
N PRO A 9 -37.07 -28.40 -13.32
CA PRO A 9 -35.80 -27.71 -13.12
C PRO A 9 -35.33 -27.82 -11.66
N ALA A 10 -34.10 -28.29 -11.47
CA ALA A 10 -33.38 -28.17 -10.20
C ALA A 10 -32.47 -26.93 -10.26
N SER A 11 -32.52 -26.15 -9.18
CA SER A 11 -31.75 -24.96 -8.92
C SER A 11 -30.34 -25.25 -8.38
N ASN A 12 -29.53 -24.19 -8.33
CA ASN A 12 -28.34 -23.94 -7.50
C ASN A 12 -26.96 -24.25 -8.10
N SER A 13 -26.36 -23.17 -8.63
CA SER A 13 -25.14 -22.52 -8.15
C SER A 13 -23.90 -23.37 -7.86
N ARG A 14 -22.85 -23.14 -8.66
CA ARG A 14 -21.46 -23.08 -8.20
C ARG A 14 -20.68 -22.13 -9.10
N TRP A 15 -20.38 -20.93 -8.60
CA TRP A 15 -19.48 -19.96 -9.21
C TRP A 15 -18.04 -20.46 -9.04
N ALA A 16 -17.31 -20.56 -10.13
CA ALA A 16 -15.86 -20.70 -10.17
C ALA A 16 -15.26 -19.35 -10.62
N PRO A 17 -14.06 -18.95 -10.15
CA PRO A 17 -13.48 -17.67 -10.50
C PRO A 17 -13.09 -17.62 -11.98
N SER A 18 -13.60 -16.60 -12.67
CA SER A 18 -13.35 -16.30 -14.08
C SER A 18 -11.89 -15.95 -14.30
N ARG A 19 -11.12 -16.83 -14.95
CA ARG A 19 -9.89 -16.44 -15.65
C ARG A 19 -10.30 -15.93 -17.03
N ALA A 20 -10.08 -14.65 -17.29
CA ALA A 20 -10.24 -14.06 -18.61
C ALA A 20 -9.12 -14.60 -19.52
N THR A 21 -9.41 -15.67 -20.26
CA THR A 21 -8.59 -16.08 -21.41
C THR A 21 -9.17 -15.43 -22.65
N CYS A 22 -8.55 -14.34 -23.12
CA CYS A 22 -8.79 -13.86 -24.48
C CYS A 22 -8.16 -14.85 -25.46
N ARG A 23 -9.00 -15.48 -26.29
CA ARG A 23 -8.60 -16.41 -27.35
C ARG A 23 -8.74 -15.69 -28.68
N ALA A 24 -7.66 -15.11 -29.19
CA ALA A 24 -7.55 -14.78 -30.60
C ALA A 24 -7.00 -16.01 -31.37
N PRO A 25 -7.47 -16.30 -32.59
CA PRO A 25 -7.01 -17.46 -33.35
C PRO A 25 -5.74 -17.11 -34.12
N CYS A 26 -4.62 -17.76 -33.80
CA CYS A 26 -3.46 -17.83 -34.68
C CYS A 26 -3.34 -19.26 -35.20
N ALA A 27 -3.07 -19.36 -36.49
CA ALA A 27 -3.12 -20.57 -37.30
C ALA A 27 -2.16 -21.66 -36.82
N ASP A 28 -2.56 -22.90 -37.07
CA ASP A 28 -1.84 -24.13 -36.75
C ASP A 28 -0.43 -24.16 -37.37
N SER A 29 0.59 -24.32 -36.52
CA SER A 29 1.82 -25.05 -36.84
C SER A 29 2.37 -25.61 -35.54
N GLU A 30 2.47 -26.94 -35.47
CA GLU A 30 3.08 -27.68 -34.36
C GLU A 30 4.50 -27.18 -34.05
N THR A 31 4.70 -26.69 -32.83
CA THR A 31 5.87 -26.99 -31.98
C THR A 31 5.52 -26.61 -30.54
N ASP A 32 5.61 -27.60 -29.66
CA ASP A 32 5.38 -27.49 -28.23
C ASP A 32 6.45 -26.58 -27.59
N GLY A 33 6.02 -25.49 -26.98
CA GLY A 33 6.88 -24.46 -26.41
C GLY A 33 6.08 -23.22 -26.04
N ARG A 34 5.22 -23.31 -25.03
CA ARG A 34 4.64 -22.10 -24.40
C ARG A 34 5.75 -21.35 -23.67
N GLY A 35 6.52 -20.56 -24.42
CA GLY A 35 7.33 -19.49 -23.84
C GLY A 35 6.37 -18.52 -23.14
N LEU A 36 6.53 -18.35 -21.84
CA LEU A 36 5.95 -17.21 -21.15
C LEU A 36 6.62 -15.98 -21.75
N VAL A 37 5.86 -15.10 -22.41
CA VAL A 37 6.39 -13.79 -22.82
C VAL A 37 6.68 -13.04 -21.53
N GLN A 38 7.96 -12.82 -21.25
CA GLN A 38 8.37 -11.95 -20.16
C GLN A 38 8.22 -10.52 -20.63
N HIS A 39 7.46 -9.73 -19.87
CA HIS A 39 7.26 -8.31 -20.13
C HIS A 39 8.40 -7.51 -19.52
N ILE A 40 8.67 -6.33 -20.09
CA ILE A 40 9.57 -5.34 -19.49
C ILE A 40 8.96 -4.91 -18.14
N PRO A 41 9.75 -4.86 -17.05
CA PRO A 41 9.28 -4.34 -15.77
C PRO A 41 8.71 -2.93 -15.87
N HIS A 42 7.70 -2.62 -15.05
CA HIS A 42 7.07 -1.30 -15.03
C HIS A 42 8.09 -0.17 -14.80
N ASP A 43 9.00 -0.35 -13.85
CA ASP A 43 9.99 0.66 -13.49
C ASP A 43 10.95 0.98 -14.64
N ASP A 44 11.28 -0.01 -15.47
CA ASP A 44 12.13 0.19 -16.65
C ASP A 44 11.39 0.98 -17.74
N LEU A 45 10.08 0.73 -17.92
CA LEU A 45 9.23 1.53 -18.82
C LEU A 45 9.04 2.96 -18.30
N ALA A 46 8.87 3.13 -16.99
CA ALA A 46 8.76 4.44 -16.34
C ALA A 46 10.06 5.23 -16.47
N TRP A 47 11.20 4.59 -16.22
CA TRP A 47 12.52 5.17 -16.40
C TRP A 47 12.74 5.60 -17.85
N ARG A 48 12.41 4.74 -18.82
CA ARG A 48 12.50 5.07 -20.25
C ARG A 48 11.65 6.29 -20.61
N ALA A 49 10.38 6.31 -20.18
CA ALA A 49 9.47 7.42 -20.45
C ALA A 49 10.01 8.77 -19.90
N ALA A 50 10.60 8.75 -18.70
CA ALA A 50 11.16 9.93 -18.06
C ALA A 50 12.49 10.38 -18.69
N ALA A 51 13.43 9.45 -18.91
CA ALA A 51 14.79 9.77 -19.34
C ALA A 51 14.91 10.07 -20.84
N ARG A 52 14.01 9.52 -21.68
CA ARG A 52 14.14 9.52 -23.16
C ARG A 52 15.52 9.05 -23.66
N GLY A 53 16.20 8.23 -22.87
CA GLY A 53 17.54 7.73 -23.18
C GLY A 53 17.52 6.54 -24.15
N PRO A 54 18.67 6.23 -24.79
CA PRO A 54 18.79 5.01 -25.57
C PRO A 54 18.64 3.78 -24.67
N VAL A 55 18.00 2.74 -25.21
CA VAL A 55 17.95 1.39 -24.59
C VAL A 55 18.67 0.40 -25.50
N ASP A 56 18.91 -0.81 -25.00
CA ASP A 56 19.44 -1.89 -25.82
C ASP A 56 18.50 -2.31 -26.96
N ASP A 57 19.06 -2.94 -28.00
CA ASP A 57 18.31 -3.33 -29.19
C ASP A 57 17.25 -4.41 -28.88
N GLU A 58 17.40 -5.17 -27.79
CA GLU A 58 16.49 -6.24 -27.38
C GLU A 58 15.17 -5.70 -26.81
N VAL A 59 15.26 -4.68 -25.94
CA VAL A 59 14.13 -3.95 -25.39
C VAL A 59 13.38 -3.24 -26.50
N GLU A 60 14.08 -2.63 -27.45
CA GLU A 60 13.46 -1.95 -28.57
C GLU A 60 12.69 -2.93 -29.48
N GLU A 61 13.25 -4.11 -29.74
CA GLU A 61 12.54 -5.16 -30.48
C GLU A 61 11.34 -5.71 -29.69
N HIS A 62 11.46 -5.85 -28.38
CA HIS A 62 10.34 -6.24 -27.52
C HIS A 62 9.19 -5.22 -27.59
N LEU A 63 9.50 -3.92 -27.53
CA LEU A 63 8.49 -2.85 -27.63
C LEU A 63 7.78 -2.84 -28.99
N ARG A 64 8.47 -3.20 -30.09
CA ARG A 64 7.83 -3.34 -31.42
C ARG A 64 6.90 -4.54 -31.52
N THR A 65 7.18 -5.60 -30.76
CA THR A 65 6.49 -6.89 -30.89
C THR A 65 5.44 -7.13 -29.80
N CYS A 66 5.52 -6.43 -28.67
CA CYS A 66 4.64 -6.59 -27.51
C CYS A 66 3.72 -5.38 -27.32
N ALA A 67 2.47 -5.50 -27.78
CA ALA A 67 1.47 -4.43 -27.69
C ALA A 67 1.16 -3.96 -26.26
N LEU A 68 1.34 -4.82 -25.25
CA LEU A 68 1.11 -4.45 -23.85
C LEU A 68 2.18 -3.46 -23.36
N CYS A 69 3.46 -3.81 -23.52
CA CYS A 69 4.57 -2.94 -23.12
C CYS A 69 4.60 -1.63 -23.93
N ALA A 70 4.23 -1.68 -25.21
CA ALA A 70 4.10 -0.48 -26.03
C ALA A 70 3.01 0.47 -25.52
N ALA A 71 1.83 -0.05 -25.18
CA ALA A 71 0.72 0.76 -24.66
C ALA A 71 1.03 1.34 -23.27
N GLU A 72 1.72 0.58 -22.43
CA GLU A 72 2.14 1.05 -21.10
C GLU A 72 3.19 2.17 -21.21
N LEU A 73 4.19 2.00 -22.08
CA LEU A 73 5.17 3.05 -22.37
C LEU A 73 4.49 4.34 -22.87
N GLU A 74 3.55 4.21 -23.82
CA GLU A 74 2.82 5.37 -24.36
C GLU A 74 2.04 6.10 -23.26
N ALA A 75 1.38 5.38 -22.34
CA ALA A 75 0.66 5.98 -21.23
C ALA A 75 1.58 6.74 -20.26
N LEU A 76 2.77 6.20 -20.00
CA LEU A 76 3.80 6.83 -19.17
C LEU A 76 4.38 8.07 -19.86
N GLU A 77 4.69 7.99 -21.15
CA GLU A 77 5.19 9.12 -21.95
C GLU A 77 4.18 10.28 -21.98
N GLN A 78 2.89 10.00 -22.15
CA GLN A 78 1.84 11.02 -22.10
C GLN A 78 1.74 11.70 -20.72
N THR A 79 2.00 10.95 -19.64
CA THR A 79 1.99 11.50 -18.28
C THR A 79 3.20 12.40 -18.06
N VAL A 80 4.38 11.97 -18.49
CA VAL A 80 5.61 12.79 -18.45
C VAL A 80 5.45 14.07 -19.26
N GLU A 81 4.84 14.02 -20.43
CA GLU A 81 4.62 15.22 -21.25
C GLU A 81 3.70 16.23 -20.55
N ARG A 82 2.60 15.78 -19.94
CA ARG A 82 1.72 16.66 -19.15
C ARG A 82 2.44 17.34 -17.99
N ILE A 83 3.34 16.63 -17.33
CA ILE A 83 4.16 17.21 -16.24
C ILE A 83 5.10 18.28 -16.81
N ARG A 84 5.72 18.03 -17.96
CA ARG A 84 6.63 18.98 -18.63
C ARG A 84 5.90 20.21 -19.17
N ASP A 85 4.70 20.04 -19.73
CA ASP A 85 3.86 21.14 -20.20
C ASP A 85 3.43 22.07 -19.04
N GLY A 86 3.31 21.53 -17.83
CA GLY A 86 3.05 22.29 -16.61
C GLY A 86 4.30 22.82 -15.91
N ALA A 87 5.50 22.55 -16.44
CA ALA A 87 6.74 22.98 -15.82
C ALA A 87 6.91 24.50 -15.94
N LEU A 88 7.31 25.13 -14.83
CA LEU A 88 7.62 26.55 -14.79
C LEU A 88 8.85 26.85 -15.65
N GLU A 89 8.90 28.06 -16.21
CA GLU A 89 10.08 28.56 -16.91
C GLU A 89 11.32 28.42 -16.01
N PRO A 90 12.34 27.66 -16.45
CA PRO A 90 13.51 27.43 -15.62
C PRO A 90 14.25 28.74 -15.39
N ALA A 91 14.48 29.06 -14.11
CA ALA A 91 15.33 30.18 -13.74
C ALA A 91 16.76 29.95 -14.27
N PRO A 92 17.49 31.02 -14.65
CA PRO A 92 18.87 30.88 -15.09
C PRO A 92 19.71 30.22 -13.98
N LEU A 93 20.41 29.15 -14.34
CA LEU A 93 21.30 28.45 -13.41
C LEU A 93 22.48 29.37 -13.04
N PRO A 94 23.00 29.30 -11.80
CA PRO A 94 24.21 30.02 -11.42
C PRO A 94 25.39 29.67 -12.32
N GLU A 95 26.22 30.68 -12.64
CA GLU A 95 27.44 30.46 -13.41
C GLU A 95 28.36 29.43 -12.75
N GLY A 96 28.98 28.59 -13.58
CA GLY A 96 29.89 27.52 -13.15
C GLY A 96 29.22 26.39 -12.35
N LEU A 97 27.89 26.31 -12.26
CA LEU A 97 27.20 25.19 -11.59
C LEU A 97 27.61 23.84 -12.18
N TRP A 98 27.60 23.71 -13.51
CA TRP A 98 27.99 22.47 -14.18
C TRP A 98 29.46 22.14 -13.98
N ASP A 99 30.34 23.14 -13.93
CA ASP A 99 31.76 22.93 -13.63
C ASP A 99 31.96 22.41 -12.21
N ARG A 100 31.20 22.92 -11.23
CA ARG A 100 31.21 22.42 -9.84
C ARG A 100 30.68 20.99 -9.74
N ILE A 101 29.57 20.68 -10.39
CA ILE A 101 29.00 19.32 -10.42
C ILE A 101 29.99 18.35 -11.08
N ALA A 102 30.58 18.73 -12.22
CA ALA A 102 31.56 17.90 -12.90
C ALA A 102 32.82 17.66 -12.06
N ALA A 103 33.28 18.67 -11.31
CA ALA A 103 34.40 18.53 -10.39
C ALA A 103 34.09 17.58 -9.24
N GLU A 104 32.89 17.64 -8.67
CA GLU A 104 32.44 16.74 -7.60
C GLU A 104 32.35 15.28 -8.08
N VAL A 105 31.69 15.05 -9.22
CA VAL A 105 31.55 13.70 -9.80
C VAL A 105 32.91 13.11 -10.19
N ALA A 106 33.81 13.92 -10.73
CA ALA A 106 35.18 13.49 -11.00
C ALA A 106 35.99 13.23 -9.72
N GLY A 107 35.73 14.00 -8.65
CA GLY A 107 36.27 13.78 -7.31
C GLY A 107 35.85 12.43 -6.73
N ASP A 108 34.57 12.08 -6.85
CA ASP A 108 34.04 10.77 -6.43
C ASP A 108 34.56 9.61 -7.28
N ALA A 109 34.76 9.82 -8.59
CA ALA A 109 35.37 8.81 -9.45
C ALA A 109 36.87 8.59 -9.13
N THR A 110 37.56 9.58 -8.56
CA THR A 110 38.98 9.49 -8.18
C THR A 110 39.21 9.04 -6.74
N SER A 111 38.18 9.09 -5.88
CA SER A 111 38.19 8.52 -4.52
C SER A 111 37.85 7.02 -4.51
N HIS A 112 37.29 6.49 -5.60
CA HIS A 112 37.31 5.06 -5.91
C HIS A 112 38.73 4.62 -6.30
N ASP A 113 39.62 4.65 -5.32
CA ASP A 113 40.93 3.99 -5.38
C ASP A 113 40.71 2.54 -5.85
N GLU A 114 41.44 2.14 -6.88
CA GLU A 114 41.58 0.78 -7.40
C GLU A 114 42.25 -0.14 -6.36
N ARG A 115 41.76 -0.14 -5.11
CA ARG A 115 41.89 -1.33 -4.28
C ARG A 115 41.02 -2.38 -4.95
N PRO A 116 41.58 -3.55 -5.31
CA PRO A 116 40.76 -4.70 -5.64
C PRO A 116 39.71 -4.81 -4.54
N ALA A 117 38.42 -4.88 -4.90
CA ALA A 117 37.40 -5.26 -3.97
C ALA A 117 37.86 -6.60 -3.37
N GLU A 118 38.40 -6.56 -2.15
CA GLU A 118 38.62 -7.76 -1.38
C GLU A 118 37.23 -8.33 -1.15
N VAL A 119 36.91 -9.37 -1.90
CA VAL A 119 35.70 -10.16 -1.71
C VAL A 119 35.85 -10.76 -0.32
N VAL A 120 35.36 -10.05 0.69
CA VAL A 120 35.18 -10.59 2.03
C VAL A 120 34.08 -11.64 1.87
N PRO A 121 34.40 -12.95 1.94
CA PRO A 121 33.35 -13.95 1.90
C PRO A 121 32.50 -13.70 3.14
N LEU A 122 31.18 -13.52 2.97
CA LEU A 122 30.28 -13.66 4.10
C LEU A 122 30.58 -15.02 4.75
N PRO A 123 30.71 -15.11 6.09
CA PRO A 123 30.81 -16.40 6.74
C PRO A 123 29.57 -17.21 6.37
N VAL A 124 29.75 -18.16 5.46
CA VAL A 124 28.81 -19.25 5.26
C VAL A 124 28.82 -19.98 6.59
N ALA A 125 27.78 -19.77 7.39
CA ALA A 125 27.48 -20.63 8.51
C ALA A 125 27.44 -22.05 7.95
N THR A 126 28.45 -22.85 8.30
CA THR A 126 28.45 -24.28 8.05
C THR A 126 27.14 -24.83 8.58
N GLU A 127 26.44 -25.58 7.72
CA GLU A 127 25.22 -26.31 8.02
C GLU A 127 25.38 -27.14 9.30
N ASP A 128 25.07 -26.53 10.44
CA ASP A 128 24.54 -27.27 11.57
C ASP A 128 23.05 -27.43 11.32
N ALA A 129 22.67 -28.70 11.23
CA ALA A 129 21.36 -29.27 10.99
C ALA A 129 20.16 -28.34 11.24
N PRO A 130 19.13 -28.36 10.36
CA PRO A 130 17.93 -27.57 10.56
C PRO A 130 17.32 -27.87 11.93
N PRO A 131 16.91 -26.85 12.72
CA PRO A 131 16.20 -27.09 13.96
C PRO A 131 14.96 -27.91 13.62
N ARG A 132 14.92 -29.16 14.10
CA ARG A 132 13.76 -30.03 13.97
C ARG A 132 12.54 -29.26 14.46
N ALA A 133 11.62 -28.97 13.55
CA ALA A 133 10.31 -28.44 13.86
C ALA A 133 9.72 -29.31 14.97
N ARG A 134 9.60 -28.75 16.18
CA ARG A 134 8.89 -29.43 17.25
C ARG A 134 7.43 -29.48 16.81
N ASP A 135 6.96 -30.70 16.59
CA ASP A 135 5.57 -31.04 16.29
C ASP A 135 4.65 -30.40 17.33
N ARG A 136 4.17 -29.19 17.04
CA ARG A 136 3.21 -28.49 17.88
C ARG A 136 1.87 -29.13 17.57
N ARG A 137 1.54 -30.20 18.30
CA ARG A 137 0.23 -30.85 18.26
C ARG A 137 -0.83 -29.79 18.53
N ILE A 138 -1.50 -29.36 17.46
CA ILE A 138 -2.68 -28.51 17.51
C ILE A 138 -3.76 -29.28 18.27
N ARG A 139 -3.97 -28.93 19.54
CA ARG A 139 -5.12 -29.41 20.31
C ARG A 139 -6.36 -28.74 19.73
N ARG A 140 -7.14 -29.49 18.97
CA ARG A 140 -8.48 -29.11 18.52
C ARG A 140 -9.35 -28.80 19.76
N PRO A 141 -10.00 -27.64 19.88
CA PRO A 141 -10.99 -27.43 20.92
C PRO A 141 -12.21 -28.32 20.65
N LEU A 142 -12.63 -29.06 21.68
CA LEU A 142 -13.86 -29.86 21.65
C LEU A 142 -15.06 -28.94 21.46
N ALA A 143 -15.86 -29.22 20.44
CA ALA A 143 -17.19 -28.68 20.24
C ALA A 143 -18.08 -28.98 21.46
N ARG A 144 -18.38 -27.97 22.27
CA ARG A 144 -19.45 -28.05 23.26
C ARG A 144 -20.79 -27.85 22.56
N ARG A 145 -21.55 -28.93 22.45
CA ARG A 145 -22.97 -28.93 22.14
C ARG A 145 -23.73 -28.36 23.33
N PHE A 146 -24.39 -27.21 23.17
CA PHE A 146 -25.49 -26.82 24.06
C PHE A 146 -26.82 -26.98 23.32
N SER A 147 -27.59 -27.92 23.82
CA SER A 147 -28.95 -28.24 23.43
C SER A 147 -29.94 -27.31 24.13
N GLY A 148 -30.84 -26.72 23.35
CA GLY A 148 -32.29 -26.79 23.59
C GLY A 148 -32.92 -25.95 24.71
N ARG A 149 -33.63 -24.90 24.26
CA ARG A 149 -35.03 -24.56 24.59
C ARG A 149 -35.39 -24.05 26.01
N ALA A 150 -35.86 -22.79 26.05
CA ALA A 150 -37.10 -22.32 26.71
C ALA A 150 -37.50 -20.95 26.11
N LEU A 151 -38.54 -20.85 25.25
CA LEU A 151 -39.92 -20.36 25.53
C LEU A 151 -39.94 -18.97 26.21
N VAL A 152 -40.15 -17.84 25.50
CA VAL A 152 -41.38 -17.25 24.87
C VAL A 152 -42.18 -16.32 25.81
N VAL A 153 -42.59 -15.19 25.22
CA VAL A 153 -43.74 -14.26 25.46
C VAL A 153 -43.26 -12.81 25.64
N ALA A 154 -43.24 -11.95 24.59
CA ALA A 154 -44.30 -11.09 23.99
C ALA A 154 -44.39 -9.70 24.68
N CYS A 155 -44.63 -8.53 24.06
CA CYS A 155 -45.45 -8.11 22.92
C CYS A 155 -44.92 -6.75 22.33
N VAL A 156 -44.85 -6.61 21.00
CA VAL A 156 -45.68 -5.74 20.11
C VAL A 156 -45.39 -4.22 20.14
N ALA A 157 -44.85 -3.72 19.02
CA ALA A 157 -45.41 -2.57 18.29
C ALA A 157 -45.05 -2.68 16.79
N THR A 158 -46.07 -2.89 15.96
CA THR A 158 -45.99 -3.00 14.51
C THR A 158 -46.16 -1.61 13.88
N ALA A 159 -45.35 -1.26 12.90
CA ALA A 159 -45.78 -0.35 11.83
C ALA A 159 -45.17 -0.79 10.49
N ILE A 160 -46.07 -1.11 9.57
CA ILE A 160 -45.86 -1.57 8.20
C ILE A 160 -45.49 -0.37 7.32
N VAL A 161 -44.45 -0.50 6.49
CA VAL A 161 -44.47 0.02 5.11
C VAL A 161 -43.91 -1.06 4.19
N VAL A 162 -44.83 -1.70 3.47
CA VAL A 162 -44.56 -2.48 2.26
C VAL A 162 -44.34 -1.48 1.13
N GLY A 163 -43.13 -1.47 0.56
CA GLY A 163 -42.80 -0.72 -0.65
C GLY A 163 -41.30 -0.55 -0.83
N GLY A 164 -40.63 -1.48 -1.53
CA GLY A 164 -39.21 -1.29 -1.86
C GLY A 164 -38.39 -2.55 -2.17
N GLY A 165 -38.99 -3.62 -2.68
CA GLY A 165 -38.30 -4.89 -2.96
C GLY A 165 -37.23 -4.85 -4.07
N VAL A 166 -36.98 -3.70 -4.70
CA VAL A 166 -35.92 -3.52 -5.73
C VAL A 166 -34.82 -2.54 -5.27
N GLY A 167 -35.06 -1.76 -4.19
CA GLY A 167 -34.08 -0.80 -3.67
C GLY A 167 -33.12 -1.36 -2.63
N LEU A 168 -33.55 -2.34 -1.82
CA LEU A 168 -32.73 -2.86 -0.72
C LEU A 168 -31.50 -3.65 -1.19
N GLY A 169 -31.60 -4.34 -2.32
CA GLY A 169 -30.48 -5.10 -2.91
C GLY A 169 -29.38 -4.18 -3.46
N ALA A 170 -29.77 -3.07 -4.08
CA ALA A 170 -28.83 -2.05 -4.55
C ALA A 170 -28.21 -1.25 -3.39
N TRP A 171 -28.94 -1.06 -2.29
CA TRP A 171 -28.43 -0.36 -1.09
C TRP A 171 -27.41 -1.19 -0.30
N ILE A 172 -27.53 -2.53 -0.31
CA ILE A 172 -26.53 -3.43 0.28
C ILE A 172 -25.29 -3.57 -0.61
N ALA A 173 -25.46 -3.53 -1.95
CA ALA A 173 -24.37 -3.65 -2.91
C ALA A 173 -23.50 -2.38 -3.06
N GLN A 174 -23.93 -1.24 -2.50
CA GLN A 174 -23.19 0.02 -2.46
C GLN A 174 -22.46 0.25 -1.14
N ARG A 175 -22.45 -0.73 -0.22
CA ARG A 175 -21.61 -0.59 0.96
C ARG A 175 -20.16 -0.69 0.50
N PRO A 176 -19.31 0.33 0.78
CA PRO A 176 -17.88 0.11 0.68
C PRO A 176 -17.52 -1.15 1.48
N PRO A 177 -16.48 -1.90 1.06
CA PRO A 177 -16.00 -3.05 1.83
C PRO A 177 -15.92 -2.65 3.31
N ALA A 178 -16.43 -3.52 4.19
CA ALA A 178 -16.54 -3.22 5.60
C ALA A 178 -15.15 -2.94 6.16
N GLU A 179 -14.87 -1.67 6.40
CA GLU A 179 -13.66 -1.18 7.06
C GLU A 179 -13.49 -1.93 8.38
N GLN A 180 -12.36 -2.62 8.52
CA GLN A 180 -12.03 -3.32 9.75
C GLN A 180 -11.09 -2.47 10.57
N VAL A 181 -11.55 -2.00 11.73
CA VAL A 181 -10.68 -1.36 12.72
C VAL A 181 -9.78 -2.42 13.34
N LEU A 182 -8.47 -2.28 13.15
CA LEU A 182 -7.43 -3.13 13.72
C LEU A 182 -6.99 -2.66 15.10
N ALA A 183 -6.90 -1.33 15.29
CA ALA A 183 -6.57 -0.70 16.56
C ALA A 183 -7.20 0.69 16.69
N SER A 184 -7.45 1.10 17.93
CA SER A 184 -7.86 2.46 18.29
C SER A 184 -6.96 2.95 19.42
N ILE A 185 -6.54 4.20 19.33
CA ILE A 185 -5.49 4.79 20.14
C ILE A 185 -5.99 6.16 20.58
N ASP A 186 -6.03 6.38 21.90
CA ASP A 186 -6.24 7.72 22.44
C ASP A 186 -4.91 8.47 22.37
N LEU A 187 -4.90 9.65 21.74
CA LEU A 187 -3.73 10.52 21.66
C LEU A 187 -3.84 11.58 22.75
N ALA A 188 -3.09 11.37 23.83
CA ALA A 188 -3.07 12.30 24.95
C ALA A 188 -2.38 13.61 24.54
N PRO A 189 -2.93 14.78 24.90
CA PRO A 189 -2.28 16.06 24.70
C PRO A 189 -1.06 16.19 25.63
N LEU A 190 0.05 16.68 25.08
CA LEU A 190 1.29 16.95 25.82
C LEU A 190 1.48 18.44 26.12
N GLU A 191 0.64 19.30 25.53
CA GLU A 191 0.62 20.74 25.78
C GLU A 191 -0.71 21.17 26.39
N ASP A 192 -0.65 22.21 27.23
CA ASP A 192 -1.83 22.80 27.85
C ASP A 192 -2.73 23.47 26.79
N GLY A 193 -4.04 23.27 26.92
CA GLY A 193 -5.04 23.91 26.05
C GLY A 193 -5.37 23.14 24.76
N LEU A 194 -4.71 22.01 24.52
CA LEU A 194 -5.12 21.06 23.49
C LEU A 194 -6.21 20.12 24.01
N ALA A 195 -7.18 19.82 23.15
CA ALA A 195 -8.11 18.72 23.38
C ALA A 195 -7.43 17.38 23.10
N ASP A 196 -8.01 16.30 23.61
CA ASP A 196 -7.60 14.95 23.19
C ASP A 196 -7.82 14.77 21.69
N ALA A 197 -6.93 14.01 21.06
CA ALA A 197 -7.08 13.51 19.70
C ALA A 197 -7.18 11.98 19.73
N SER A 198 -7.52 11.36 18.60
CA SER A 198 -7.53 9.92 18.46
C SER A 198 -6.84 9.48 17.19
N ALA A 199 -6.27 8.28 17.23
CA ALA A 199 -5.78 7.59 16.07
C ALA A 199 -6.45 6.22 15.95
N SER A 200 -6.61 5.73 14.73
CA SER A 200 -7.02 4.35 14.49
C SER A 200 -6.23 3.75 13.33
N ILE A 201 -5.96 2.45 13.44
CA ILE A 201 -5.44 1.67 12.31
C ILE A 201 -6.62 0.89 11.75
N VAL A 202 -6.90 1.08 10.47
CA VAL A 202 -7.98 0.40 9.76
C VAL A 202 -7.44 -0.36 8.56
N GLU A 203 -8.09 -1.45 8.20
CA GLU A 203 -7.80 -2.17 6.96
C GLU A 203 -8.82 -1.77 5.89
N ARG A 204 -8.33 -1.26 4.76
CA ARG A 204 -9.13 -0.89 3.58
C ARG A 204 -8.42 -1.35 2.31
N ASP A 205 -9.17 -2.08 1.48
CA ASP A 205 -8.68 -2.62 0.20
C ASP A 205 -7.35 -3.42 0.28
N GLY A 206 -7.11 -4.06 1.44
CA GLY A 206 -5.90 -4.86 1.69
C GLY A 206 -4.71 -4.07 2.22
N HIS A 207 -4.85 -2.76 2.42
CA HIS A 207 -3.85 -1.88 2.98
C HIS A 207 -4.23 -1.44 4.40
N ARG A 208 -3.20 -1.16 5.21
CA ARG A 208 -3.36 -0.52 6.52
C ARG A 208 -3.37 0.98 6.35
N VAL A 209 -4.32 1.65 6.99
CA VAL A 209 -4.45 3.10 6.97
C VAL A 209 -4.43 3.61 8.42
N LEU A 210 -3.55 4.57 8.71
CA LEU A 210 -3.58 5.35 9.93
C LEU A 210 -4.56 6.51 9.73
N VAL A 211 -5.59 6.58 10.56
CA VAL A 211 -6.57 7.66 10.59
C VAL A 211 -6.32 8.47 11.85
N ILE A 212 -6.16 9.79 11.72
CA ILE A 212 -6.03 10.74 12.82
C ILE A 212 -7.28 11.61 12.85
N ASP A 213 -7.87 11.77 14.03
CA ASP A 213 -9.00 12.66 14.29
C ASP A 213 -8.65 13.59 15.46
N ALA A 214 -8.73 14.89 15.24
CA ALA A 214 -8.57 15.92 16.26
C ALA A 214 -9.78 16.86 16.25
N ALA A 215 -10.10 17.47 17.40
CA ALA A 215 -11.17 18.47 17.45
C ALA A 215 -10.82 19.77 16.71
N SER A 216 -9.53 20.12 16.72
CA SER A 216 -8.96 21.28 16.02
C SER A 216 -7.44 21.15 16.04
N LEU A 217 -6.78 21.62 14.98
CA LEU A 217 -5.32 21.69 14.94
C LEU A 217 -4.81 23.01 15.56
N PRO A 218 -3.69 22.97 16.31
CA PRO A 218 -2.99 24.19 16.70
C PRO A 218 -2.36 24.88 15.49
N SER A 219 -2.20 26.20 15.58
CA SER A 219 -1.47 26.95 14.56
C SER A 219 0.04 26.74 14.70
N ALA A 220 0.70 26.28 13.65
CA ALA A 220 2.15 26.09 13.58
C ALA A 220 2.78 27.11 12.61
N GLU A 221 2.97 28.36 13.04
CA GLU A 221 3.61 29.36 12.18
C GLU A 221 5.09 29.03 11.94
N GLY A 222 5.47 28.83 10.68
CA GLY A 222 6.85 28.48 10.30
C GLY A 222 7.26 27.04 10.62
N ALA A 223 6.29 26.17 10.90
CA ALA A 223 6.47 24.76 11.20
C ALA A 223 5.33 23.93 10.59
N THR A 224 5.47 22.61 10.59
CA THR A 224 4.41 21.66 10.25
C THR A 224 4.02 20.85 11.48
N LEU A 225 2.84 20.23 11.43
CA LEU A 225 2.49 19.17 12.37
C LEU A 225 2.76 17.86 11.65
N ASP A 226 3.72 17.08 12.11
CA ASP A 226 4.07 15.81 11.48
C ASP A 226 3.60 14.65 12.34
N VAL A 227 3.14 13.60 11.67
CA VAL A 227 2.69 12.35 12.26
C VAL A 227 3.83 11.34 12.18
N TRP A 228 4.12 10.71 13.31
CA TRP A 228 5.23 9.77 13.45
C TRP A 228 4.78 8.44 14.06
N LEU A 229 5.41 7.37 13.59
CA LEU A 229 5.42 6.07 14.25
C LEU A 229 6.78 5.87 14.90
N ILE A 230 6.79 5.60 16.20
CA ILE A 230 8.00 5.59 17.03
C ILE A 230 8.13 4.23 17.73
N ASP A 231 9.35 3.72 17.82
CA ASP A 231 9.66 2.52 18.59
C ASP A 231 9.52 2.73 20.10
N ALA A 232 9.51 1.64 20.87
CA ALA A 232 9.34 1.72 22.32
C ALA A 232 10.50 2.40 23.06
N ASP A 233 11.69 2.46 22.44
CA ASP A 233 12.90 3.06 23.00
C ASP A 233 13.05 4.54 22.62
N VAL A 234 12.16 5.07 21.76
CA VAL A 234 12.16 6.44 21.23
C VAL A 234 13.44 6.75 20.44
N VAL A 235 13.88 5.79 19.62
CA VAL A 235 15.07 5.89 18.78
C VAL A 235 14.71 5.71 17.31
N GLY A 236 14.05 4.61 16.96
CA GLY A 236 13.51 4.36 15.64
C GLY A 236 12.25 5.19 15.41
N MET A 237 12.24 5.98 14.34
CA MET A 237 11.14 6.89 14.01
C MET A 237 10.84 6.82 12.51
N VAL A 238 9.56 6.75 12.17
CA VAL A 238 9.04 6.76 10.80
C VAL A 238 8.11 7.95 10.66
N ASN A 239 8.49 8.92 9.84
CA ASN A 239 7.60 10.01 9.44
C ASN A 239 6.52 9.44 8.52
N VAL A 240 5.26 9.59 8.91
CA VAL A 240 4.10 9.09 8.17
C VAL A 240 3.54 10.14 7.22
N GLY A 241 3.59 11.41 7.64
CA GLY A 241 3.15 12.54 6.84
C GLY A 241 2.81 13.76 7.68
N ILE A 242 2.31 14.81 7.02
CA ILE A 242 1.90 16.07 7.63
C ILE A 242 0.42 16.00 7.99
N LEU A 243 0.04 16.52 9.16
CA LEU A 243 -1.32 16.71 9.63
C LEU A 243 -1.75 18.16 9.42
N ASP A 244 -2.46 18.42 8.33
CA ASP A 244 -2.95 19.75 7.93
C ASP A 244 -4.48 19.90 8.03
N GLU A 245 -5.19 18.80 8.28
CA GLU A 245 -6.63 18.73 8.49
C GLU A 245 -6.98 18.10 9.85
N ASP A 246 -8.17 18.41 10.38
CA ASP A 246 -8.67 17.86 11.65
C ASP A 246 -9.00 16.36 11.54
N HIS A 247 -9.19 15.87 10.32
CA HIS A 247 -9.29 14.45 9.98
C HIS A 247 -8.30 14.15 8.84
N ALA A 248 -7.37 13.23 9.05
CA ALA A 248 -6.38 12.85 8.05
C ALA A 248 -6.15 11.35 7.99
N GLU A 249 -5.79 10.86 6.81
CA GLU A 249 -5.58 9.44 6.55
C GLU A 249 -4.26 9.19 5.83
N TYR A 250 -3.50 8.21 6.30
CA TYR A 250 -2.18 7.86 5.78
C TYR A 250 -2.11 6.37 5.49
N VAL A 251 -1.83 6.01 4.24
CA VAL A 251 -1.59 4.61 3.87
C VAL A 251 -0.23 4.18 4.41
N LEU A 252 -0.23 3.15 5.25
CA LEU A 252 0.99 2.59 5.82
C LEU A 252 1.57 1.52 4.90
N PRO A 253 2.91 1.43 4.75
CA PRO A 253 3.55 0.34 4.04
C PRO A 253 3.12 -1.03 4.59
N ASP A 254 2.89 -2.00 3.70
CA ASP A 254 2.40 -3.34 4.10
C ASP A 254 3.44 -4.13 4.92
N ASP A 255 4.72 -3.76 4.85
CA ASP A 255 5.85 -4.38 5.56
C ASP A 255 6.21 -3.68 6.88
N LEU A 256 5.59 -2.53 7.19
CA LEU A 256 5.82 -1.82 8.45
C LEU A 256 5.33 -2.64 9.67
N ASP A 257 6.22 -2.94 10.62
CA ASP A 257 5.85 -3.67 11.84
C ASP A 257 5.33 -2.71 12.92
N LEU A 258 4.01 -2.70 13.12
CA LEU A 258 3.34 -1.89 14.14
C LEU A 258 3.63 -2.37 15.59
N GLY A 259 4.19 -3.58 15.75
CA GLY A 259 4.71 -4.04 17.03
C GLY A 259 6.11 -3.50 17.32
N GLU A 260 6.89 -3.14 16.30
CA GLU A 260 8.19 -2.49 16.42
C GLU A 260 8.04 -0.99 16.65
N PHE A 261 7.09 -0.34 15.97
CA PHE A 261 6.75 1.08 16.10
C PHE A 261 5.35 1.30 16.73
N PRO A 262 5.14 0.99 18.02
CA PRO A 262 3.82 1.01 18.63
C PRO A 262 3.32 2.42 19.02
N ILE A 263 4.17 3.45 19.00
CA ILE A 263 3.81 4.79 19.45
C ILE A 263 3.38 5.62 18.25
N VAL A 264 2.21 6.25 18.33
CA VAL A 264 1.78 7.32 17.42
C VAL A 264 2.06 8.65 18.09
N ASP A 265 2.78 9.53 17.40
CA ASP A 265 3.14 10.86 17.88
C ASP A 265 2.77 11.91 16.83
N VAL A 266 2.32 13.07 17.29
CA VAL A 266 2.20 14.27 16.47
C VAL A 266 3.10 15.33 17.08
N SER A 267 4.02 15.88 16.29
CA SER A 267 5.00 16.87 16.73
C SER A 267 5.02 18.10 15.85
N ILE A 268 5.46 19.21 16.42
CA ILE A 268 5.73 20.45 15.69
C ILE A 268 7.12 20.33 15.07
N GLU A 269 7.20 20.33 13.74
CA GLU A 269 8.46 20.19 13.00
C GLU A 269 8.86 21.52 12.34
N PRO A 270 10.04 22.09 12.67
CA PRO A 270 10.51 23.32 12.06
C PRO A 270 10.80 23.15 10.56
N LEU A 271 10.57 24.20 9.78
CA LEU A 271 10.96 24.25 8.36
C LEU A 271 12.44 24.64 8.20
N ASP A 272 13.35 23.89 8.82
CA ASP A 272 14.80 24.14 8.83
C ASP A 272 15.62 23.20 7.91
N GLY A 273 14.96 22.19 7.34
CA GLY A 273 15.58 21.22 6.44
C GLY A 273 16.23 20.02 7.14
N ASP A 274 16.11 19.90 8.47
CA ASP A 274 16.44 18.68 9.21
C ASP A 274 15.22 17.76 9.23
N PRO A 275 15.30 16.55 8.63
CA PRO A 275 14.19 15.60 8.64
C PRO A 275 14.09 14.81 9.97
N THR A 276 14.92 15.11 10.97
CA THR A 276 14.88 14.45 12.28
C THR A 276 13.71 14.98 13.10
N HIS A 277 12.99 14.09 13.78
CA HIS A 277 11.95 14.45 14.76
C HIS A 277 12.44 15.51 15.74
N SER A 278 11.70 16.61 15.89
CA SER A 278 12.11 17.77 16.70
C SER A 278 12.11 17.50 18.22
N GLY A 279 11.39 16.47 18.66
CA GLY A 279 11.07 16.22 20.06
C GLY A 279 9.94 17.11 20.62
N ALA A 280 9.39 18.04 19.84
CA ALA A 280 8.31 18.94 20.24
C ALA A 280 6.93 18.30 20.01
N SER A 281 6.66 17.19 20.71
CA SER A 281 5.42 16.44 20.59
C SER A 281 4.23 17.13 21.26
N ILE A 282 3.11 17.20 20.57
CA ILE A 282 1.85 17.80 21.03
C ILE A 282 0.77 16.77 21.36
N TRP A 283 0.81 15.61 20.70
CA TRP A 283 -0.08 14.48 20.96
C TRP A 283 0.69 13.17 20.90
N ARG A 284 0.40 12.24 21.81
CA ARG A 284 1.02 10.91 21.82
C ARG A 284 0.09 9.84 22.35
N GLY A 285 0.10 8.69 21.70
CA GLY A 285 -0.60 7.49 22.14
C GLY A 285 0.17 6.22 21.77
N SER A 286 -0.29 5.09 22.26
CA SER A 286 0.34 3.78 22.05
C SER A 286 -0.69 2.75 21.59
N LEU A 287 -0.29 1.89 20.66
CA LEU A 287 -1.02 0.72 20.18
C LEU A 287 -1.15 -0.40 21.24
N ALA A 288 -0.40 -0.31 22.34
CA ALA A 288 -0.32 -1.30 23.43
C ALA A 288 -1.17 -0.96 24.66
#